data_AF-R5TID9-F1
#
_entry.id   AF-R5TID9-F1
#
_cell.length_a   1.000
_cell.length_b   1.000
_cell.length_c   1.000
_cell.angle_alpha   90.00
_cell.angle_beta   90.00
_cell.angle_gamma   90.00
#
_symmetry.space_group_name_H-M   'P 1'
#
loop_
_entity.id
_entity.type
_entity.pdbx_description
1 polymer ?
#
loop_
_entity_poly.entity_id
_entity_poly.type
_entity_poly.pdbx_seq_one_letter_code
_entity_poly.pdbx_strand_id
1 'polypeptide(L)'
;MTPATIAGMAKIIGLDLIALTDHNSCKNCPAIQKAANAYGILFLPGMELTTAEEVHVLCYFPQLNAAMNFDSYVSSHLPHIPNKPALFGEQRICDEEDQILGQENRLLISATDIPFSSVYDLVQQFDGIMVPAHINKPSTSLLGNLGFIPEDSRFSCAEIKNDADWPLLQQQFPYLQHCNHLCSSDAHDLNAIHEPIYTLQTTGTTPEDLLAAIQTRI
;
A
#
# COMPACT_ATOMS: atom_id res chain seq x y z
N MET A 1 -2.26 -14.86 -2.22
CA MET A 1 -3.07 -15.27 -1.03
C MET A 1 -4.52 -14.86 -1.30
N THR A 2 -5.53 -15.52 -0.75
CA THR A 2 -6.92 -15.04 -0.93
C THR A 2 -7.29 -14.04 0.17
N PRO A 3 -8.17 -13.07 -0.10
CA PRO A 3 -8.62 -12.07 0.88
C PRO A 3 -9.01 -12.63 2.26
N ALA A 4 -9.83 -13.68 2.32
CA ALA A 4 -10.26 -14.24 3.60
C ALA A 4 -9.13 -14.95 4.34
N THR A 5 -8.19 -15.58 3.64
CA THR A 5 -7.02 -16.19 4.28
C THR A 5 -6.08 -15.13 4.88
N ILE A 6 -5.92 -13.97 4.24
CA ILE A 6 -5.15 -12.85 4.79
C ILE A 6 -5.81 -12.33 6.06
N ALA A 7 -7.11 -12.01 6.02
CA ALA A 7 -7.84 -11.51 7.18
C ALA A 7 -7.89 -12.52 8.33
N GLY A 8 -8.05 -13.82 8.02
CA GLY A 8 -8.03 -14.90 9.00
C GLY A 8 -6.66 -15.07 9.65
N MET A 9 -5.58 -14.98 8.87
CA MET A 9 -4.21 -15.02 9.42
C MET A 9 -3.93 -13.80 10.30
N ALA A 10 -4.32 -12.60 9.86
CA ALA A 10 -4.22 -11.38 10.66
C ALA A 10 -4.95 -11.51 12.00
N LYS A 11 -6.12 -12.18 12.02
CA LYS A 11 -6.85 -12.46 13.26
C LYS A 11 -6.09 -13.39 14.20
N ILE A 12 -5.49 -14.45 13.65
CA ILE A 12 -4.74 -15.44 14.41
C ILE A 12 -3.49 -14.80 15.04
N ILE A 13 -2.79 -13.97 14.27
CA ILE A 13 -1.61 -13.21 14.72
C ILE A 13 -2.00 -12.16 15.77
N GLY A 14 -3.20 -11.61 15.69
CA GLY A 14 -3.70 -10.59 16.62
C GLY A 14 -3.44 -9.17 16.15
N LEU A 15 -3.53 -8.91 14.84
CA LEU A 15 -3.48 -7.57 14.27
C LEU A 15 -4.83 -6.84 14.46
N ASP A 16 -4.77 -5.58 14.90
CA ASP A 16 -5.95 -4.72 15.05
C ASP A 16 -6.36 -4.02 13.74
N LEU A 17 -5.39 -3.73 12.89
CA LEU A 17 -5.54 -3.02 11.62
C LEU A 17 -4.74 -3.72 10.52
N ILE A 18 -5.36 -3.88 9.36
CA ILE A 18 -4.68 -4.31 8.13
C ILE A 18 -5.05 -3.38 6.97
N ALA A 19 -4.15 -3.27 6.00
CA ALA A 19 -4.41 -2.69 4.69
C ALA A 19 -4.04 -3.71 3.62
N LEU A 20 -4.77 -3.72 2.50
CA LEU A 20 -4.41 -4.50 1.32
C LEU A 20 -3.93 -3.53 0.25
N THR A 21 -2.71 -3.71 -0.21
CA THR A 21 -2.05 -2.85 -1.19
C THR A 21 -1.50 -3.71 -2.32
N ASP A 22 -2.38 -4.43 -3.04
CA ASP A 22 -1.98 -5.15 -4.25
C ASP A 22 -1.37 -4.17 -5.27
N HIS A 23 -0.40 -4.64 -6.06
CA HIS A 23 0.20 -3.82 -7.11
C HIS A 23 -0.84 -3.31 -8.10
N ASN A 24 -0.90 -2.00 -8.30
CA ASN A 24 -1.71 -1.32 -9.33
C ASN A 24 -3.20 -1.75 -9.38
N SER A 25 -3.75 -2.29 -8.29
CA SER A 25 -5.12 -2.81 -8.24
C SER A 25 -5.68 -2.77 -6.82
N CYS A 26 -6.94 -2.33 -6.70
CA CYS A 26 -7.76 -2.44 -5.49
C CYS A 26 -8.85 -3.52 -5.62
N LYS A 27 -8.85 -4.33 -6.69
CA LYS A 27 -9.97 -5.25 -7.00
C LYS A 27 -10.30 -6.26 -5.90
N ASN A 28 -9.36 -6.57 -5.01
CA ASN A 28 -9.57 -7.44 -3.85
C ASN A 28 -9.93 -6.69 -2.56
N CYS A 29 -9.89 -5.35 -2.55
CA CYS A 29 -10.30 -4.54 -1.40
C CYS A 29 -11.74 -4.83 -0.92
N PRO A 30 -12.76 -5.00 -1.79
CA PRO A 30 -14.11 -5.34 -1.34
C PRO A 30 -14.15 -6.66 -0.56
N ALA A 31 -13.51 -7.69 -1.12
CA ALA A 31 -13.49 -9.03 -0.53
C ALA A 31 -12.77 -9.05 0.83
N ILE A 32 -11.59 -8.42 0.94
CA ILE A 32 -10.86 -8.39 2.21
C ILE A 32 -11.54 -7.51 3.25
N GLN A 33 -12.19 -6.41 2.84
CA GLN A 33 -12.94 -5.56 3.77
C GLN A 33 -14.06 -6.36 4.45
N LYS A 34 -14.82 -7.15 3.68
CA LYS A 34 -15.84 -8.03 4.25
C LYS A 34 -15.25 -9.06 5.20
N ALA A 35 -14.15 -9.71 4.81
CA ALA A 35 -13.50 -10.71 5.64
C ALA A 35 -12.94 -10.12 6.95
N ALA A 36 -12.27 -8.95 6.87
CA ALA A 36 -11.75 -8.23 8.02
C ALA A 36 -12.88 -7.82 8.99
N ASN A 37 -13.98 -7.29 8.45
CA ASN A 37 -15.17 -6.94 9.24
C ASN A 37 -15.74 -8.17 9.98
N ALA A 38 -15.80 -9.34 9.31
CA ALA A 38 -16.29 -10.57 9.93
C ALA A 38 -15.39 -11.06 11.09
N TYR A 39 -14.09 -10.76 11.05
CA TYR A 39 -13.14 -11.07 12.12
C TYR A 39 -12.96 -9.96 13.16
N GLY A 40 -13.62 -8.82 12.96
CA GLY A 40 -13.52 -7.64 13.83
C GLY A 40 -12.15 -6.96 13.75
N ILE A 41 -11.51 -6.97 12.57
CA ILE A 41 -10.24 -6.28 12.29
C ILE A 41 -10.56 -5.00 11.52
N LEU A 42 -9.92 -3.89 11.89
CA LEU A 42 -10.02 -2.64 11.11
C LEU A 42 -9.35 -2.84 9.75
N PHE A 43 -10.00 -2.32 8.69
CA PHE A 43 -9.47 -2.41 7.34
C PHE A 43 -9.34 -1.04 6.70
N LEU A 44 -8.15 -0.76 6.15
CA LEU A 44 -7.88 0.41 5.34
C LEU A 44 -7.68 0.00 3.87
N PRO A 45 -8.57 0.40 2.94
CA PRO A 45 -8.39 0.15 1.51
C PRO A 45 -7.12 0.82 0.98
N GLY A 46 -6.39 0.12 0.12
CA GLY A 46 -5.20 0.69 -0.51
C GLY A 46 -4.76 0.02 -1.81
N MET A 47 -3.67 0.56 -2.35
CA MET A 47 -2.97 0.08 -3.54
C MET A 47 -1.48 0.33 -3.36
N GLU A 48 -0.62 -0.56 -3.85
CA GLU A 48 0.78 -0.22 -4.10
C GLU A 48 0.93 0.18 -5.56
N LEU A 49 0.99 1.48 -5.82
CA LEU A 49 1.20 2.04 -7.15
C LEU A 49 2.66 1.86 -7.56
N THR A 50 2.91 1.30 -8.74
CA THR A 50 4.22 1.31 -9.39
C THR A 50 4.27 2.49 -10.37
N THR A 51 5.01 3.53 -10.00
CA THR A 51 5.18 4.75 -10.81
C THR A 51 6.00 4.50 -12.08
N ALA A 52 6.06 5.50 -12.96
CA ALA A 52 6.85 5.48 -14.19
C ALA A 52 8.36 5.30 -13.92
N GLU A 53 8.84 5.76 -12.77
CA GLU A 53 10.22 5.59 -12.31
C GLU A 53 10.44 4.26 -11.58
N GLU A 54 9.45 3.37 -11.58
CA GLU A 54 9.40 2.12 -10.79
C GLU A 54 9.47 2.34 -9.27
N VAL A 55 9.27 3.57 -8.78
CA VAL A 55 9.12 3.83 -7.34
C VAL A 55 7.75 3.31 -6.90
N HIS A 56 7.72 2.49 -5.85
CA HIS A 56 6.47 2.04 -5.25
C HIS A 56 5.92 3.06 -4.26
N VAL A 57 4.61 3.28 -4.30
CA VAL A 57 3.92 4.21 -3.42
C VAL A 57 2.66 3.53 -2.90
N LEU A 58 2.54 3.43 -1.58
CA LEU A 58 1.31 3.00 -0.94
C LEU A 58 0.31 4.15 -1.00
N CYS A 59 -0.83 3.89 -1.60
CA CYS A 59 -1.97 4.80 -1.67
C CYS A 59 -3.07 4.25 -0.77
N TYR A 60 -3.47 5.00 0.26
CA TYR A 60 -4.52 4.59 1.19
C TYR A 60 -5.73 5.51 1.08
N PHE A 61 -6.92 4.93 1.24
CA PHE A 61 -8.18 5.64 1.00
C PHE A 61 -9.13 5.50 2.19
N PRO A 62 -9.94 6.52 2.49
CA PRO A 62 -10.88 6.47 3.62
C PRO A 62 -12.05 5.53 3.34
N GLN A 63 -12.38 5.32 2.07
CA GLN A 63 -13.55 4.53 1.67
C GLN A 63 -13.24 3.63 0.48
N LEU A 64 -13.95 2.50 0.42
CA LEU A 64 -13.79 1.53 -0.66
C LEU A 64 -14.07 2.13 -2.05
N ASN A 65 -15.09 2.99 -2.16
CA ASN A 65 -15.43 3.63 -3.44
C ASN A 65 -14.27 4.50 -3.96
N ALA A 66 -13.59 5.25 -3.09
CA ALA A 66 -12.41 6.02 -3.45
C ALA A 66 -11.27 5.13 -4.00
N ALA A 67 -10.97 4.03 -3.30
CA ALA A 67 -9.98 3.05 -3.75
C ALA A 67 -10.36 2.42 -5.12
N MET A 68 -11.62 2.07 -5.34
CA MET A 68 -12.08 1.48 -6.60
C MET A 68 -12.10 2.48 -7.78
N ASN A 69 -12.34 3.76 -7.50
CA ASN A 69 -12.23 4.82 -8.51
C ASN A 69 -10.75 5.07 -8.87
N PHE A 70 -9.86 5.04 -7.88
CA PHE A 70 -8.41 5.12 -8.10
C PHE A 70 -7.90 3.90 -8.89
N ASP A 71 -8.37 2.68 -8.58
CA ASP A 71 -8.10 1.48 -9.38
C ASP A 71 -8.45 1.70 -10.84
N SER A 72 -9.66 2.19 -11.13
CA SER A 72 -10.10 2.44 -12.50
C SER A 72 -9.19 3.42 -13.23
N TYR A 73 -8.72 4.48 -12.54
CA TYR A 73 -7.75 5.43 -13.07
C TYR A 73 -6.40 4.76 -13.34
N VAL A 74 -5.80 4.11 -12.35
CA VAL A 74 -4.50 3.44 -12.50
C VAL A 74 -4.54 2.35 -13.57
N SER A 75 -5.67 1.65 -13.69
CA SER A 75 -5.88 0.63 -14.70
C SER A 75 -5.75 1.15 -16.13
N SER A 76 -6.11 2.41 -16.40
CA SER A 76 -5.95 3.01 -17.74
C SER A 76 -4.51 3.44 -18.06
N HIS A 77 -3.65 3.50 -17.03
CA HIS A 77 -2.24 3.88 -17.08
C HIS A 77 -1.30 2.66 -17.04
N LEU A 78 -1.87 1.47 -16.78
CA LEU A 78 -1.14 0.21 -16.76
C LEU A 78 -0.92 -0.30 -18.20
N PRO A 79 0.32 -0.65 -18.60
CA PRO A 79 0.59 -1.16 -19.94
C PRO A 79 -0.12 -2.49 -20.21
N HIS A 80 -0.44 -2.74 -21.49
CA HIS A 80 -1.06 -3.99 -21.94
C HIS A 80 -0.05 -5.15 -22.07
N ILE A 81 0.67 -5.45 -20.99
CA ILE A 81 1.61 -6.56 -20.89
C ILE A 81 0.87 -7.75 -20.27
N PRO A 82 0.78 -8.93 -20.93
CA PRO A 82 0.11 -10.08 -20.34
C PRO A 82 0.92 -10.65 -19.17
N ASN A 83 0.24 -10.99 -18.08
CA ASN A 83 0.83 -11.72 -16.96
C ASN A 83 1.29 -13.12 -17.41
N LYS A 84 2.37 -13.61 -16.80
CA LYS A 84 2.86 -14.98 -16.93
C LYS A 84 2.77 -15.66 -15.57
N PRO A 85 1.66 -16.36 -15.24
CA PRO A 85 1.44 -16.87 -13.89
C PRO A 85 2.55 -17.80 -13.36
N ALA A 86 3.23 -18.54 -14.25
CA ALA A 86 4.36 -19.39 -13.87
C ALA A 86 5.59 -18.61 -13.35
N LEU A 87 5.68 -17.30 -13.62
CA LEU A 87 6.79 -16.44 -13.20
C LEU A 87 6.37 -15.45 -12.12
N PHE A 88 5.19 -14.84 -12.25
CA PHE A 88 4.73 -13.74 -11.40
C PHE A 88 3.55 -14.12 -10.49
N GLY A 89 3.10 -15.37 -10.54
CA GLY A 89 1.96 -15.85 -9.76
C GLY A 89 0.61 -15.51 -10.38
N GLU A 90 -0.43 -16.13 -9.79
CA GLU A 90 -1.83 -15.92 -10.16
C GLU A 90 -2.33 -14.59 -9.58
N GLN A 91 -2.84 -13.71 -10.43
CA GLN A 91 -3.42 -12.42 -10.02
C GLN A 91 -4.94 -12.55 -9.90
N ARG A 92 -5.37 -13.27 -8.86
CA ARG A 92 -6.78 -13.64 -8.65
C ARG A 92 -7.58 -12.44 -8.17
N ILE A 93 -8.82 -12.37 -8.65
CA ILE A 93 -9.84 -11.45 -8.17
C ILE A 93 -10.89 -12.31 -7.47
N CYS A 94 -11.06 -12.11 -6.16
CA CYS A 94 -12.04 -12.85 -5.38
C CYS A 94 -13.31 -12.04 -5.14
N ASP A 95 -14.43 -12.72 -4.97
CA ASP A 95 -15.62 -12.14 -4.36
C ASP A 95 -15.51 -12.11 -2.83
N GLU A 96 -16.56 -11.54 -2.27
CA GLU A 96 -16.83 -11.43 -0.86
C GLU A 96 -17.02 -12.77 -0.12
N GLU A 97 -17.22 -13.89 -0.84
CA GLU A 97 -17.30 -15.25 -0.31
C GLU A 97 -15.97 -16.01 -0.48
N ASP A 98 -14.88 -15.27 -0.77
CA ASP A 98 -13.54 -15.77 -1.04
C ASP A 98 -13.46 -16.72 -2.25
N GLN A 99 -14.47 -16.70 -3.13
CA GLN A 99 -14.47 -17.45 -4.38
C GLN A 99 -13.74 -16.65 -5.46
N ILE A 100 -13.00 -17.35 -6.31
CA ILE A 100 -12.29 -16.71 -7.43
C ILE A 100 -13.31 -16.34 -8.50
N LEU A 101 -13.61 -15.04 -8.63
CA LEU A 101 -14.43 -14.49 -9.71
C LEU A 101 -13.70 -14.47 -11.05
N GLY A 102 -12.38 -14.31 -11.00
CA GLY A 102 -11.55 -14.26 -12.19
C GLY A 102 -10.11 -13.92 -11.86
N GLN A 103 -9.42 -13.38 -12.85
CA GLN A 103 -8.02 -13.00 -12.76
C GLN A 103 -7.75 -11.74 -13.57
N GLU A 104 -6.83 -10.90 -13.12
CA GLU A 104 -6.28 -9.82 -13.93
C GLU A 104 -5.26 -10.41 -14.92
N ASN A 105 -5.49 -10.17 -16.21
CA ASN A 105 -4.67 -10.73 -17.27
C ASN A 105 -3.44 -9.86 -17.59
N ARG A 106 -3.42 -8.58 -17.20
CA ARG A 106 -2.26 -7.69 -17.35
C ARG A 106 -1.30 -7.85 -16.19
N LEU A 107 0.01 -7.74 -16.42
CA LEU A 107 1.03 -7.87 -15.39
C LEU A 107 0.99 -6.66 -14.44
N LEU A 108 0.47 -6.87 -13.23
CA LEU A 108 0.17 -5.80 -12.26
C LEU A 108 1.42 -5.13 -11.69
N ILE A 109 2.55 -5.85 -11.54
CA ILE A 109 3.81 -5.27 -11.03
C ILE A 109 4.50 -4.30 -12.02
N SER A 110 3.97 -4.15 -13.24
CA SER A 110 4.56 -3.28 -14.25
C SER A 110 4.47 -1.82 -13.85
N ALA A 111 5.49 -1.02 -14.20
CA ALA A 111 5.40 0.43 -14.13
C ALA A 111 4.20 0.95 -14.95
N THR A 112 3.45 1.86 -14.33
CA THR A 112 2.47 2.72 -15.01
C THR A 112 3.19 3.86 -15.71
N ASP A 113 2.49 4.69 -16.47
CA ASP A 113 3.01 5.96 -16.99
C ASP A 113 2.78 7.15 -16.02
N ILE A 114 2.37 6.89 -14.77
CA ILE A 114 2.15 7.91 -13.74
C ILE A 114 3.49 8.27 -13.08
N PRO A 115 4.00 9.51 -13.23
CA PRO A 115 5.27 9.91 -12.63
C PRO A 115 5.13 10.11 -11.12
N PHE A 116 6.18 9.80 -10.37
CA PHE A 116 6.23 9.95 -8.90
C PHE A 116 5.81 11.36 -8.43
N SER A 117 6.26 12.40 -9.13
CA SER A 117 5.96 13.81 -8.79
C SER A 117 4.46 14.14 -8.84
N SER A 118 3.67 13.39 -9.61
CA SER A 118 2.22 13.60 -9.72
C SER A 118 1.39 12.86 -8.67
N VAL A 119 1.98 11.87 -7.99
CA VAL A 119 1.22 10.93 -7.14
C VAL A 119 0.52 11.63 -5.99
N TYR A 120 1.14 12.66 -5.39
CA TYR A 120 0.54 13.44 -4.31
C TYR A 120 -0.79 14.07 -4.73
N ASP A 121 -0.78 14.84 -5.82
CA ASP A 121 -1.98 15.52 -6.30
C ASP A 121 -3.00 14.53 -6.84
N LEU A 122 -2.53 13.42 -7.43
CA LEU A 122 -3.40 12.39 -7.93
C LEU A 122 -4.19 11.71 -6.81
N VAL A 123 -3.53 11.21 -5.77
CA VAL A 123 -4.20 10.46 -4.70
C VAL A 123 -5.18 11.34 -3.92
N GLN A 124 -4.87 12.64 -3.78
CA GLN A 124 -5.74 13.62 -3.14
C GLN A 124 -7.05 13.86 -3.90
N GLN A 125 -7.08 13.69 -5.23
CA GLN A 125 -8.33 13.77 -6.01
C GLN A 125 -9.32 12.65 -5.67
N PHE A 126 -8.84 11.59 -5.00
CA PHE A 126 -9.64 10.47 -4.51
C PHE A 126 -9.68 10.43 -2.98
N ASP A 127 -9.46 11.57 -2.32
CA ASP A 127 -9.46 11.71 -0.85
C ASP A 127 -8.43 10.81 -0.12
N GLY A 128 -7.45 10.27 -0.84
CA GLY A 128 -6.45 9.37 -0.28
C GLY A 128 -5.14 10.07 0.08
N ILE A 129 -4.23 9.30 0.66
CA ILE A 129 -2.88 9.76 1.03
C ILE A 129 -1.82 8.91 0.33
N MET A 130 -0.65 9.50 0.08
CA MET A 130 0.52 8.79 -0.43
C MET A 130 1.51 8.52 0.70
N VAL A 131 2.12 7.34 0.66
CA VAL A 131 3.26 6.94 1.48
C VAL A 131 4.25 6.23 0.56
N PRO A 132 5.39 6.84 0.20
CA PRO A 132 6.43 6.14 -0.55
C PRO A 132 6.81 4.84 0.18
N ALA A 133 6.71 3.71 -0.53
CA ALA A 133 6.89 2.38 0.03
C ALA A 133 8.38 2.08 0.21
N HIS A 134 8.73 1.33 1.27
CA HIS A 134 10.08 0.79 1.53
C HIS A 134 11.23 1.66 0.98
N ILE A 135 11.25 2.95 1.35
CA ILE A 135 11.97 4.02 0.62
C ILE A 135 13.48 3.78 0.45
N ASN A 136 14.06 2.91 1.27
CA ASN A 136 15.47 2.58 1.33
C ASN A 136 15.83 1.21 0.73
N LYS A 137 14.91 0.52 0.05
CA LYS A 137 15.21 -0.71 -0.69
C LYS A 137 16.10 -0.40 -1.90
N PRO A 138 17.07 -1.26 -2.29
CA PRO A 138 18.00 -0.96 -3.40
C PRO A 138 17.35 -0.76 -4.77
N SER A 139 16.11 -1.22 -4.94
CA SER A 139 15.31 -1.07 -6.15
C SER A 139 13.84 -0.92 -5.76
N THR A 140 13.03 -0.49 -6.71
CA THR A 140 11.58 -0.26 -6.58
C THR A 140 11.19 0.72 -5.47
N SER A 141 12.10 1.63 -5.11
CA SER A 141 11.92 2.55 -3.97
C SER A 141 12.39 3.94 -4.32
N LEU A 142 11.96 4.93 -3.53
CA LEU A 142 12.30 6.33 -3.77
C LEU A 142 13.82 6.56 -3.82
N LEU A 143 14.55 6.11 -2.78
CA LEU A 143 15.99 6.34 -2.71
C LEU A 143 16.78 5.36 -3.58
N GLY A 144 16.29 4.14 -3.78
CA GLY A 144 16.93 3.16 -4.67
C GLY A 144 16.89 3.58 -6.13
N ASN A 145 15.78 4.16 -6.58
CA ASN A 145 15.58 4.51 -7.99
C ASN A 145 16.01 5.95 -8.31
N LEU A 146 15.69 6.92 -7.44
CA LEU A 146 16.02 8.33 -7.70
C LEU A 146 17.34 8.76 -7.07
N GLY A 147 17.73 8.15 -5.94
CA GLY A 147 18.91 8.55 -5.17
C GLY A 147 18.73 9.83 -4.33
N PHE A 148 17.57 10.48 -4.39
CA PHE A 148 17.23 11.69 -3.64
C PHE A 148 15.72 11.76 -3.38
N ILE A 149 15.32 12.66 -2.46
CA ILE A 149 13.92 13.05 -2.27
C ILE A 149 13.68 14.33 -3.08
N PRO A 150 12.75 14.37 -4.04
CA PRO A 150 12.45 15.57 -4.81
C PRO A 150 12.11 16.77 -3.91
N GLU A 151 12.62 17.96 -4.25
CA GLU A 151 12.46 19.17 -3.41
C GLU A 151 11.00 19.61 -3.27
N ASP A 152 10.16 19.27 -4.24
CA ASP A 152 8.71 19.53 -4.27
C ASP A 152 7.88 18.39 -3.66
N SER A 153 8.52 17.44 -2.97
CA SER A 153 7.85 16.38 -2.23
C SER A 153 6.92 16.95 -1.17
N ARG A 154 5.75 16.32 -1.04
CA ARG A 154 4.68 16.73 -0.09
C ARG A 154 4.15 15.59 0.77
N PHE A 155 4.70 14.39 0.66
CA PHE A 155 4.31 13.27 1.52
C PHE A 155 4.71 13.54 2.98
N SER A 156 3.83 13.25 3.92
CA SER A 156 4.07 13.44 5.35
C SER A 156 4.45 12.14 6.08
N CYS A 157 4.48 11.02 5.36
CA CYS A 157 4.86 9.72 5.90
C CYS A 157 5.61 8.92 4.83
N ALA A 158 6.59 8.13 5.26
CA ALA A 158 7.32 7.19 4.41
C ALA A 158 7.37 5.81 5.06
N GLU A 159 7.29 4.76 4.27
CA GLU A 159 7.52 3.40 4.78
C GLU A 159 9.00 3.04 4.67
N ILE A 160 9.55 2.42 5.72
CA ILE A 160 10.90 1.87 5.72
C ILE A 160 10.85 0.39 6.06
N LYS A 161 11.84 -0.37 5.59
CA LYS A 161 11.89 -1.81 5.82
C LYS A 161 12.26 -2.18 7.26
N ASN A 162 13.19 -1.42 7.84
CA ASN A 162 13.68 -1.65 9.20
C ASN A 162 13.67 -0.35 9.98
N ASP A 163 12.92 -0.33 11.07
CA ASP A 163 12.77 0.81 11.98
C ASP A 163 14.12 1.40 12.43
N ALA A 164 15.12 0.54 12.61
CA ALA A 164 16.47 0.94 13.03
C ALA A 164 17.19 1.85 12.01
N ASP A 165 16.74 1.88 10.75
CA ASP A 165 17.33 2.70 9.69
C ASP A 165 16.84 4.16 9.76
N TRP A 166 15.71 4.42 10.43
CA TRP A 166 15.06 5.74 10.44
C TRP A 166 15.97 6.89 10.91
N PRO A 167 16.73 6.76 12.02
CA PRO A 167 17.59 7.86 12.47
C PRO A 167 18.69 8.21 11.46
N LEU A 168 19.24 7.20 10.75
CA LEU A 168 20.26 7.43 9.73
C LEU A 168 19.67 8.09 8.49
N LEU A 169 18.48 7.65 8.06
CA LEU A 169 17.77 8.24 6.92
C LEU A 169 17.43 9.71 7.18
N GLN A 170 17.00 10.07 8.39
CA GLN A 170 16.73 11.47 8.77
C GLN A 170 17.98 12.35 8.82
N GLN A 171 19.16 11.78 9.08
CA GLN A 171 20.44 12.50 9.01
C GLN A 171 20.86 12.74 7.55
N GLN A 172 20.65 11.77 6.67
CA GLN A 172 21.00 11.86 5.25
C GLN A 172 20.01 12.72 4.46
N PHE A 173 18.72 12.65 4.79
CA PHE A 173 17.63 13.33 4.10
C PHE A 173 16.81 14.14 5.10
N PRO A 174 17.17 15.42 5.35
CA PRO A 174 16.52 16.26 6.36
C PRO A 174 14.99 16.40 6.19
N TYR A 175 14.46 16.26 4.97
CA TYR A 175 13.01 16.23 4.72
C TYR A 175 12.26 15.21 5.60
N LEU A 176 12.87 14.04 5.85
CA LEU A 176 12.29 12.96 6.65
C LEU A 176 12.16 13.32 8.14
N GLN A 177 12.83 14.38 8.62
CA GLN A 177 12.65 14.89 9.98
C GLN A 177 11.26 15.49 10.19
N HIS A 178 10.55 15.84 9.11
CA HIS A 178 9.19 16.36 9.17
C HIS A 178 8.13 15.30 8.90
N CYS A 179 8.55 14.06 8.63
CA CYS A 179 7.65 12.95 8.30
C CYS A 179 7.43 12.04 9.50
N ASN A 180 6.28 11.37 9.50
CA ASN A 180 6.10 10.11 10.21
C ASN A 180 6.73 8.96 9.42
N HIS A 181 6.80 7.76 10.00
CA HIS A 181 7.21 6.56 9.28
C HIS A 181 6.36 5.34 9.64
N LEU A 182 6.26 4.41 8.68
CA LEU A 182 5.66 3.10 8.85
C LEU A 182 6.71 2.01 8.67
N CYS A 183 6.49 0.88 9.32
CA CYS A 183 7.12 -0.40 9.01
C CYS A 183 6.01 -1.43 8.83
N SER A 184 5.90 -2.02 7.64
CA SER A 184 4.93 -3.08 7.35
C SER A 184 5.63 -4.35 6.85
N SER A 185 4.87 -5.39 6.54
CA SER A 185 5.42 -6.71 6.18
C SER A 185 5.79 -6.88 4.72
N ASP A 186 5.20 -6.10 3.79
CA ASP A 186 5.31 -6.35 2.34
C ASP A 186 5.06 -7.84 2.00
N ALA A 187 4.05 -8.43 2.66
CA ALA A 187 3.86 -9.88 2.71
C ALA A 187 3.32 -10.43 1.38
N HIS A 188 4.09 -11.34 0.78
CA HIS A 188 3.70 -12.08 -0.43
C HIS A 188 3.21 -13.52 -0.13
N ASP A 189 3.33 -13.94 1.13
CA ASP A 189 2.80 -15.20 1.67
C ASP A 189 2.30 -15.02 3.11
N LEU A 190 1.44 -15.93 3.57
CA LEU A 190 0.76 -15.78 4.87
C LEU A 190 1.73 -15.84 6.05
N ASN A 191 2.87 -16.52 5.92
CA ASN A 191 3.88 -16.62 6.99
C ASN A 191 4.75 -15.37 7.08
N ALA A 192 4.75 -14.53 6.04
CA ALA A 192 5.46 -13.26 6.04
C ALA A 192 4.66 -12.12 6.69
N ILE A 193 3.37 -12.33 7.02
CA ILE A 193 2.59 -11.34 7.77
C ILE A 193 3.24 -11.16 9.15
N HIS A 194 3.60 -9.93 9.50
CA HIS A 194 4.28 -9.62 10.75
C HIS A 194 3.36 -9.84 11.96
N GLU A 195 3.97 -10.25 13.07
CA GLU A 195 3.42 -10.12 14.42
C GLU A 195 3.10 -8.64 14.75
N PRO A 196 2.25 -8.33 15.76
CA PRO A 196 1.87 -6.96 16.13
C PRO A 196 3.01 -6.18 16.83
N ILE A 197 4.14 -6.01 16.14
CA ILE A 197 5.36 -5.37 16.65
C ILE A 197 5.40 -3.86 16.37
N TYR A 198 4.63 -3.39 15.38
CA TYR A 198 4.52 -1.98 15.01
C TYR A 198 3.13 -1.47 15.38
N THR A 199 3.07 -0.23 15.89
CA THR A 199 1.83 0.36 16.38
C THR A 199 1.59 1.72 15.75
N LEU A 200 0.33 2.05 15.51
CA LEU A 200 -0.13 3.35 15.04
C LEU A 200 -0.92 4.02 16.17
N GLN A 201 -0.44 5.16 16.67
CA GLN A 201 -1.17 5.93 17.68
C GLN A 201 -2.26 6.76 17.00
N THR A 202 -3.51 6.54 17.39
CA THR A 202 -4.66 7.22 16.77
C THR A 202 -5.69 7.65 17.83
N THR A 203 -6.47 8.68 17.52
CA THR A 203 -7.52 9.23 18.39
C THR A 203 -8.84 8.48 18.29
N GLY A 204 -8.99 7.61 17.28
CA GLY A 204 -10.21 6.85 17.01
C GLY A 204 -9.94 5.71 16.04
N THR A 205 -11.00 5.04 15.60
CA THR A 205 -10.92 3.85 14.74
C THR A 205 -11.60 4.06 13.39
N THR A 206 -12.02 5.28 13.07
CA THR A 206 -12.56 5.59 11.74
C THR A 206 -11.43 5.60 10.70
N PRO A 207 -11.71 5.30 9.42
CA PRO A 207 -10.68 5.40 8.38
C PRO A 207 -10.00 6.78 8.34
N GLU A 208 -10.75 7.86 8.59
CA GLU A 208 -10.22 9.21 8.68
C GLU A 208 -9.24 9.39 9.85
N ASP A 209 -9.55 8.83 11.04
CA ASP A 209 -8.64 8.84 12.19
C ASP A 209 -7.35 8.06 11.89
N LEU A 210 -7.45 6.94 11.16
CA LEU A 210 -6.31 6.11 10.80
C LEU A 210 -5.41 6.81 9.77
N LEU A 211 -5.99 7.43 8.73
CA LEU A 211 -5.23 8.20 7.75
C LEU A 211 -4.53 9.41 8.39
N ALA A 212 -5.24 10.13 9.28
CA ALA A 212 -4.66 11.23 10.03
C ALA A 212 -3.49 10.75 10.91
N ALA A 213 -3.63 9.61 11.56
CA ALA A 213 -2.55 9.01 12.36
C ALA A 213 -1.33 8.63 11.51
N ILE A 214 -1.51 8.09 10.30
CA ILE A 214 -0.40 7.80 9.38
C ILE A 214 0.36 9.08 9.04
N GLN A 215 -0.35 10.19 8.79
CA GLN A 215 0.23 11.46 8.38
C GLN A 215 0.82 12.29 9.53
N THR A 216 0.49 11.96 10.78
CA THR A 216 0.88 12.75 11.95
C THR A 216 2.16 12.22 12.56
N ARG A 217 3.20 13.04 12.62
CA ARG A 217 4.44 12.73 13.31
C ARG A 217 4.21 12.67 14.82
N ILE A 218 4.73 11.61 15.45
CA ILE A 218 4.77 11.42 16.92
C ILE A 218 6.07 11.97 17.49
#